data_AF-A0A9X9Q7D9-F1
#
_entry.id   AF-A0A9X9Q7D9-F1
#
_cell.length_a   1.000
_cell.length_b   1.000
_cell.length_c   1.000
_cell.angle_alpha   90.00
_cell.angle_beta   90.00
_cell.angle_gamma   90.00
#
_symmetry.space_group_name_H-M   'P 1'
#
loop_
_entity.id
_entity.type
_entity.pdbx_description
1 polymer ?
#
loop_
_entity_poly.entity_id
_entity_poly.type
_entity_poly.pdbx_seq_one_letter_code
_entity_poly.pdbx_strand_id
1 'polypeptide(L)'
;QRRWALGQPLPEKFPLGTSSGGNYRPDSRPYGLWNRTTGGKAGPDRVITCGAGPMEEVEWTRRPKPEELRVGLISWAGSYLTFEAYKNTVTATAKGLGRRQTWEILVSNEHDAQAVVRLRGLQGLYLLCEADGSLCYGRPRTSHHGCFLLRFHRNGKWTLQCIISGRYLESDGEDVFCNSRVLSAYHMWTPRPALHVHVILYSPVNHCYARADPTVGRVWVDAPVPCLEECGFLLHFQDGCYHLETSTHFFLSHVDRLVPQPSAQTAFHMQVRPGGLVALSDGEGGMLYPQGTRLLLGLGSNPHRGEEWFVLQRCPTWVSLRSKTRKFLSIVYDVEVCAASEHITPMSLFQFECDDESPSLQLRAANGCYLAQRCHRTVVANGHPMEPDTFFRVHWNCGKIILQSPNGRFLGIIDNGLLMANATIPGPNEEFGIRLANRPFLVLRGRYGYVGTSSEHDLMKCNMDQPDCIHLLPCRQGIYHFQGWILLVNNVFRHLSSLGEVCSQLLYRASREQPAHGAGAQWLLHAIRPKRHPVGGQRRDYQRVYLGVLGQWDATYGNPNPPGETTALNTTGTPESRSMRISVTQLSLPSLAKHLFQATIHKRPPPRPLVCI
;
A
#
# COMPACT_ATOMS: atom_id res chain seq x y z
N GLN A 1 15.39 -40.50 -60.90
CA GLN A 1 14.70 -40.20 -62.18
C GLN A 1 14.17 -38.76 -62.14
N ARG A 2 14.37 -38.00 -63.23
CA ARG A 2 13.51 -36.96 -63.88
C ARG A 2 12.64 -36.01 -63.00
N ARG A 3 12.86 -34.66 -63.00
CA ARG A 3 12.50 -33.59 -64.02
C ARG A 3 11.02 -33.11 -63.84
N TRP A 4 10.58 -31.84 -63.85
CA TRP A 4 11.02 -30.49 -64.34
C TRP A 4 10.61 -29.39 -63.30
N ALA A 5 11.18 -28.17 -63.15
CA ALA A 5 11.31 -26.98 -64.03
C ALA A 5 9.96 -26.33 -64.44
N LEU A 6 9.72 -25.00 -64.56
CA LEU A 6 10.53 -23.75 -64.44
C LEU A 6 9.87 -22.79 -63.38
N GLY A 7 10.11 -21.47 -63.22
CA GLY A 7 10.84 -20.42 -63.97
C GLY A 7 10.90 -19.04 -63.25
N GLN A 8 10.91 -17.92 -64.01
CA GLN A 8 11.00 -16.50 -63.59
C GLN A 8 10.18 -15.61 -64.59
N PRO A 9 9.91 -14.27 -64.42
CA PRO A 9 10.93 -13.23 -64.14
C PRO A 9 10.53 -11.92 -63.37
N LEU A 10 11.55 -11.11 -63.12
CA LEU A 10 11.52 -9.66 -62.80
C LEU A 10 11.14 -8.79 -64.02
N PRO A 11 10.87 -7.49 -63.80
CA PRO A 11 11.27 -6.45 -64.75
C PRO A 11 12.27 -5.42 -64.17
N GLU A 12 13.22 -5.02 -65.02
CA GLU A 12 14.04 -3.80 -64.90
C GLU A 12 13.16 -2.54 -65.19
N LYS A 13 13.57 -1.25 -65.17
CA LYS A 13 14.88 -0.59 -65.33
C LYS A 13 14.80 0.90 -64.86
N PHE A 14 15.96 1.57 -64.73
CA PHE A 14 16.14 3.00 -64.38
C PHE A 14 15.76 3.98 -65.52
N PRO A 15 15.66 5.31 -65.27
CA PRO A 15 16.82 6.22 -65.30
C PRO A 15 16.96 7.04 -64.00
N LEU A 16 18.14 7.31 -63.40
CA LEU A 16 19.31 8.08 -63.87
C LEU A 16 19.03 9.56 -64.22
N GLY A 17 19.31 10.44 -63.24
CA GLY A 17 19.34 11.90 -63.35
C GLY A 17 20.41 12.46 -62.40
N THR A 18 21.46 13.05 -62.98
CA THR A 18 22.77 13.37 -62.39
C THR A 18 22.84 14.56 -61.42
N SER A 19 23.82 14.51 -60.50
CA SER A 19 24.58 15.65 -59.88
C SER A 19 23.79 16.71 -59.07
N SER A 20 24.31 17.36 -58.03
CA SER A 20 25.64 17.44 -57.36
C SER A 20 25.38 17.78 -55.88
N GLY A 21 26.09 17.27 -54.87
CA GLY A 21 27.51 17.54 -54.60
C GLY A 21 27.63 18.58 -53.45
N GLY A 22 28.24 18.20 -52.32
CA GLY A 22 28.37 19.10 -51.15
C GLY A 22 28.68 18.36 -49.85
N ASN A 23 29.96 18.32 -49.48
CA ASN A 23 30.41 17.81 -48.17
C ASN A 23 29.93 18.73 -47.03
N TYR A 24 29.73 18.17 -45.82
CA TYR A 24 30.55 18.47 -44.62
C TYR A 24 29.87 17.94 -43.33
N ARG A 25 30.66 17.20 -42.56
CA ARG A 25 30.54 16.93 -41.12
C ARG A 25 31.92 17.29 -40.51
N PRO A 26 32.09 17.35 -39.19
CA PRO A 26 31.22 17.98 -38.18
C PRO A 26 32.06 18.85 -37.20
N ASP A 27 31.44 19.68 -36.36
CA ASP A 27 32.08 20.20 -35.13
C ASP A 27 31.01 20.85 -34.22
N SER A 28 31.19 21.16 -32.93
CA SER A 28 31.96 20.59 -31.81
C SER A 28 31.82 21.55 -30.61
N ARG A 29 30.70 21.45 -29.87
CA ARG A 29 30.58 21.91 -28.46
C ARG A 29 30.70 23.47 -28.25
N PRO A 30 30.86 23.99 -27.00
CA PRO A 30 29.75 24.20 -26.05
C PRO A 30 29.78 25.58 -25.33
N TYR A 31 29.09 25.69 -24.16
CA TYR A 31 28.96 26.84 -23.25
C TYR A 31 28.01 27.97 -23.73
N GLY A 32 27.34 28.73 -22.85
CA GLY A 32 27.32 28.69 -21.38
C GLY A 32 26.34 29.70 -20.74
N LEU A 33 26.18 29.61 -19.42
CA LEU A 33 25.40 30.51 -18.53
C LEU A 33 25.53 32.02 -18.82
N TRP A 34 24.47 32.79 -18.52
CA TRP A 34 24.39 33.91 -17.55
C TRP A 34 23.26 34.93 -17.88
N ASN A 35 22.20 34.89 -17.04
CA ASN A 35 21.57 36.01 -16.32
C ASN A 35 21.09 37.33 -17.00
N ARG A 36 19.90 37.79 -16.53
CA ARG A 36 19.50 39.15 -16.07
C ARG A 36 20.04 40.38 -16.85
N THR A 37 19.28 41.43 -17.18
CA THR A 37 18.00 41.97 -16.62
C THR A 37 17.55 43.16 -17.49
N THR A 38 16.24 43.44 -17.56
CA THR A 38 15.57 44.76 -17.71
C THR A 38 14.08 44.48 -17.96
N GLY A 39 13.09 45.27 -17.53
CA GLY A 39 13.13 46.58 -16.90
C GLY A 39 12.13 47.52 -17.59
N GLY A 40 10.83 47.42 -17.28
CA GLY A 40 9.78 48.25 -17.91
C GLY A 40 8.54 48.36 -17.01
N LYS A 41 7.99 49.59 -16.86
CA LYS A 41 6.89 49.93 -15.96
C LYS A 41 5.51 49.89 -16.64
N ALA A 42 4.46 49.88 -15.80
CA ALA A 42 3.06 49.66 -16.14
C ALA A 42 2.36 50.83 -16.90
N GLY A 43 1.26 50.47 -17.58
CA GLY A 43 0.20 51.33 -18.13
C GLY A 43 -1.03 50.46 -18.48
N PRO A 44 -2.29 50.94 -18.33
CA PRO A 44 -3.42 50.05 -18.01
C PRO A 44 -4.33 49.65 -19.20
N ASP A 45 -5.39 48.92 -18.85
CA ASP A 45 -6.60 48.60 -19.63
C ASP A 45 -6.45 47.70 -20.88
N ARG A 46 -6.48 46.38 -20.62
CA ARG A 46 -7.17 45.43 -21.52
C ARG A 46 -8.01 44.43 -20.74
N VAL A 47 -9.30 44.42 -21.05
CA VAL A 47 -10.24 43.34 -20.70
C VAL A 47 -9.71 42.03 -21.30
N ILE A 48 -9.32 41.07 -20.46
CA ILE A 48 -9.02 39.71 -20.91
C ILE A 48 -10.29 38.89 -20.78
N THR A 49 -11.00 38.76 -21.90
CA THR A 49 -11.98 37.68 -22.09
C THR A 49 -11.26 36.33 -21.93
N CYS A 50 -11.74 35.48 -21.03
CA CYS A 50 -11.23 34.12 -20.87
C CYS A 50 -11.53 33.28 -22.11
N GLY A 51 -10.65 33.33 -23.10
CA GLY A 51 -10.66 32.39 -24.22
C GLY A 51 -10.29 31.00 -23.71
N ALA A 52 -11.13 30.01 -23.98
CA ALA A 52 -10.82 28.61 -23.71
C ALA A 52 -9.69 28.16 -24.66
N GLY A 53 -8.44 28.25 -24.18
CA GLY A 53 -7.30 27.59 -24.81
C GLY A 53 -7.35 26.08 -24.60
N PRO A 54 -6.72 25.28 -25.47
CA PRO A 54 -6.66 23.84 -25.29
C PRO A 54 -5.95 23.51 -23.97
N MET A 55 -6.55 22.59 -23.22
CA MET A 55 -6.03 22.05 -21.97
C MET A 55 -4.64 21.45 -22.22
N GLU A 56 -3.58 22.08 -21.72
CA GLU A 56 -2.23 21.50 -21.81
C GLU A 56 -2.24 20.11 -21.17
N GLU A 57 -1.61 19.15 -21.86
CA GLU A 57 -1.49 17.77 -21.38
C GLU A 57 -0.67 17.75 -20.08
N VAL A 58 -1.36 17.73 -18.94
CA VAL A 58 -0.74 17.50 -17.64
C VAL A 58 -0.17 16.08 -17.65
N GLU A 59 1.15 16.00 -17.68
CA GLU A 59 1.95 14.77 -17.78
C GLU A 59 1.66 13.82 -16.59
N TRP A 60 0.68 12.92 -16.78
CA TRP A 60 0.12 12.06 -15.71
C TRP A 60 1.04 10.94 -15.20
N THR A 61 2.31 10.90 -15.61
CA THR A 61 3.29 9.94 -15.08
C THR A 61 3.74 10.30 -13.68
N ARG A 62 2.87 10.00 -12.69
CA ARG A 62 3.25 9.88 -11.28
C ARG A 62 4.49 9.00 -11.20
N ARG A 63 5.66 9.56 -10.83
CA ARG A 63 6.87 8.77 -10.62
C ARG A 63 6.53 7.63 -9.64
N PRO A 64 6.81 6.35 -9.98
CA PRO A 64 6.46 5.23 -9.13
C PRO A 64 7.08 5.44 -7.75
N LYS A 65 6.28 5.21 -6.70
CA LYS A 65 6.76 5.39 -5.33
C LYS A 65 7.93 4.44 -5.10
N PRO A 66 8.94 4.78 -4.28
CA PRO A 66 10.05 3.87 -3.96
C PRO A 66 9.62 2.52 -3.37
N GLU A 67 8.37 2.36 -2.96
CA GLU A 67 7.78 1.08 -2.53
C GLU A 67 7.37 0.17 -3.70
N GLU A 68 6.94 0.76 -4.82
CA GLU A 68 6.49 0.08 -6.05
C GLU A 68 7.67 -0.44 -6.87
N LEU A 69 8.89 0.06 -6.61
CA LEU A 69 10.17 -0.37 -7.19
C LEU A 69 10.86 -1.52 -6.42
N ARG A 70 10.23 -2.04 -5.35
CA ARG A 70 10.85 -3.04 -4.47
C ARG A 70 10.46 -4.45 -4.88
N VAL A 71 11.45 -5.35 -4.91
CA VAL A 71 11.26 -6.79 -5.17
C VAL A 71 12.03 -7.63 -4.16
N GLY A 72 11.58 -8.86 -3.95
CA GLY A 72 12.44 -9.97 -3.55
C GLY A 72 12.90 -10.74 -4.77
N LEU A 73 14.10 -11.31 -4.73
CA LEU A 73 14.63 -12.19 -5.77
C LEU A 73 14.73 -13.60 -5.21
N ILE A 74 13.96 -14.53 -5.79
CA ILE A 74 13.90 -15.93 -5.38
C ILE A 74 14.85 -16.74 -6.27
N SER A 75 15.78 -17.48 -5.67
CA SER A 75 16.71 -18.40 -6.33
C SER A 75 15.97 -19.59 -6.97
N TRP A 76 16.67 -20.36 -7.79
CA TRP A 76 16.17 -21.65 -8.29
C TRP A 76 15.79 -22.64 -7.16
N ALA A 77 16.38 -22.51 -5.97
CA ALA A 77 16.11 -23.32 -4.78
C ALA A 77 14.95 -22.78 -3.91
N GLY A 78 14.18 -21.81 -4.42
CA GLY A 78 13.02 -21.25 -3.73
C GLY A 78 13.39 -20.41 -2.49
N SER A 79 14.57 -19.79 -2.48
CA SER A 79 15.08 -18.99 -1.35
C SER A 79 15.44 -17.57 -1.77
N TYR A 80 15.26 -16.59 -0.88
CA TYR A 80 15.38 -15.18 -1.20
C TYR A 80 16.80 -14.65 -1.03
N LEU A 81 17.27 -13.91 -2.03
CA LEU A 81 18.46 -13.07 -1.95
C LEU A 81 18.39 -12.14 -0.74
N THR A 82 19.28 -12.34 0.23
CA THR A 82 19.25 -11.74 1.57
C THR A 82 20.55 -11.00 1.84
N PHE A 83 20.47 -9.74 2.27
CA PHE A 83 21.67 -9.02 2.77
C PHE A 83 21.87 -9.21 4.27
N GLU A 84 23.12 -9.46 4.68
CA GLU A 84 23.52 -9.58 6.09
C GLU A 84 24.33 -8.36 6.54
N ALA A 85 23.61 -7.36 7.05
CA ALA A 85 24.13 -6.03 7.40
C ALA A 85 25.30 -6.01 8.42
N TYR A 86 25.45 -7.05 9.24
CA TYR A 86 26.55 -7.15 10.21
C TYR A 86 27.80 -7.82 9.64
N LYS A 87 27.65 -8.62 8.57
CA LYS A 87 28.74 -9.33 7.90
C LYS A 87 29.19 -8.64 6.61
N ASN A 88 28.39 -7.70 6.09
CA ASN A 88 28.51 -7.13 4.74
C ASN A 88 28.50 -8.19 3.62
N THR A 89 27.90 -9.36 3.88
CA THR A 89 27.75 -10.46 2.92
C THR A 89 26.31 -10.57 2.43
N VAL A 90 26.11 -11.44 1.43
CA VAL A 90 24.82 -11.72 0.81
C VAL A 90 24.66 -13.23 0.70
N THR A 91 23.46 -13.74 1.03
CA THR A 91 23.13 -15.17 1.05
C THR A 91 21.78 -15.42 0.39
N ALA A 92 21.39 -16.68 0.21
CA ALA A 92 20.09 -17.09 -0.29
C ALA A 92 19.49 -18.22 0.55
N THR A 93 19.37 -18.05 1.87
CA THR A 93 18.81 -19.07 2.77
C THR A 93 17.37 -18.80 3.23
N ALA A 94 16.90 -17.56 3.17
CA ALA A 94 15.58 -17.18 3.69
C ALA A 94 14.44 -17.72 2.81
N LYS A 95 13.34 -18.20 3.41
CA LYS A 95 12.16 -18.73 2.69
C LYS A 95 10.96 -17.77 2.60
N GLY A 96 11.01 -16.60 3.24
CA GLY A 96 9.92 -15.59 3.22
C GLY A 96 10.41 -14.18 2.96
N LEU A 97 9.52 -13.30 2.48
CA LEU A 97 9.86 -11.95 1.99
C LEU A 97 9.85 -10.88 3.11
N GLY A 98 10.96 -10.82 3.85
CA GLY A 98 11.23 -9.82 4.88
C GLY A 98 12.02 -8.60 4.40
N ARG A 99 12.34 -7.69 5.34
CA ARG A 99 13.10 -6.44 5.09
C ARG A 99 14.55 -6.65 4.62
N ARG A 100 15.16 -7.81 4.90
CA ARG A 100 16.51 -8.17 4.41
C ARG A 100 16.49 -8.81 3.02
N GLN A 101 15.32 -9.28 2.59
CA GLN A 101 15.05 -9.92 1.31
C GLN A 101 14.52 -8.91 0.27
N THR A 102 14.25 -7.67 0.70
CA THR A 102 13.67 -6.62 -0.13
C THR A 102 14.75 -5.71 -0.69
N TRP A 103 14.79 -5.61 -2.03
CA TRP A 103 15.71 -4.80 -2.80
C TRP A 103 14.96 -3.77 -3.64
N GLU A 104 15.39 -2.52 -3.58
CA GLU A 104 15.02 -1.44 -4.49
C GLU A 104 15.86 -1.58 -5.77
N ILE A 105 15.19 -1.70 -6.93
CA ILE A 105 15.85 -1.81 -8.23
C ILE A 105 16.04 -0.41 -8.82
N LEU A 106 17.26 0.10 -8.78
CA LEU A 106 17.60 1.37 -9.43
C LEU A 106 17.93 1.12 -10.90
N VAL A 107 17.13 1.69 -11.79
CA VAL A 107 17.20 1.46 -13.24
C VAL A 107 17.98 2.57 -13.95
N SER A 108 18.72 2.19 -14.97
CA SER A 108 19.32 3.07 -15.96
C SER A 108 19.29 2.39 -17.33
N ASN A 109 19.10 3.16 -18.39
CA ASN A 109 19.13 2.68 -19.78
C ASN A 109 18.31 1.39 -20.02
N GLU A 110 16.99 1.48 -19.81
CA GLU A 110 16.05 0.39 -20.02
C GLU A 110 15.65 0.27 -21.51
N HIS A 111 15.59 -0.98 -21.98
CA HIS A 111 15.17 -1.38 -23.32
C HIS A 111 14.30 -2.65 -23.21
N ASP A 112 13.52 -2.98 -24.24
CA ASP A 112 12.43 -3.98 -24.20
C ASP A 112 12.71 -5.29 -23.44
N ALA A 113 13.90 -5.86 -23.63
CA ALA A 113 14.30 -7.15 -23.05
C ALA A 113 15.40 -7.05 -21.96
N GLN A 114 15.92 -5.85 -21.68
CA GLN A 114 17.06 -5.67 -20.78
C GLN A 114 17.17 -4.26 -20.19
N ALA A 115 17.70 -4.15 -18.97
CA ALA A 115 17.97 -2.88 -18.31
C ALA A 115 19.32 -2.93 -17.57
N VAL A 116 20.01 -1.79 -17.44
CA VAL A 116 21.14 -1.69 -16.51
C VAL A 116 20.60 -1.32 -15.14
N VAL A 117 20.88 -2.14 -14.13
CA VAL A 117 20.34 -1.96 -12.78
C VAL A 117 21.42 -1.98 -11.71
N ARG A 118 21.11 -1.36 -10.57
CA ARG A 118 21.83 -1.55 -9.30
C ARG A 118 20.81 -1.91 -8.22
N LEU A 119 21.09 -2.97 -7.47
CA LEU A 119 20.24 -3.41 -6.37
C LEU A 119 20.64 -2.69 -5.09
N ARG A 120 19.68 -2.06 -4.42
CA ARG A 120 19.86 -1.31 -3.17
C ARG A 120 19.00 -1.92 -2.07
N GLY A 121 19.60 -2.28 -0.94
CA GLY A 121 18.84 -2.77 0.22
C GLY A 121 18.17 -1.63 0.97
N LEU A 122 17.18 -1.94 1.82
CA LEU A 122 16.41 -0.93 2.58
C LEU A 122 17.22 -0.08 3.58
N GLN A 123 18.50 -0.37 3.79
CA GLN A 123 19.44 0.45 4.57
C GLN A 123 20.21 1.46 3.71
N GLY A 124 19.96 1.49 2.40
CA GLY A 124 20.57 2.40 1.44
C GLY A 124 21.95 1.97 0.90
N LEU A 125 22.47 0.82 1.35
CA LEU A 125 23.65 0.14 0.79
C LEU A 125 23.27 -0.76 -0.40
N TYR A 126 24.26 -1.24 -1.13
CA TYR A 126 24.09 -1.83 -2.45
C TYR A 126 24.69 -3.24 -2.55
N LEU A 127 24.16 -4.05 -3.46
CA LEU A 127 24.81 -5.29 -3.91
C LEU A 127 26.00 -4.95 -4.80
N LEU A 128 27.17 -5.45 -4.44
CA LEU A 128 28.44 -5.21 -5.12
C LEU A 128 29.10 -6.56 -5.47
N CYS A 129 29.87 -6.56 -6.56
CA CYS A 129 30.59 -7.73 -7.05
C CYS A 129 32.08 -7.37 -7.12
N GLU A 130 32.89 -8.05 -6.32
CA GLU A 130 34.33 -7.86 -6.29
C GLU A 130 35.00 -8.63 -7.46
N ALA A 131 36.30 -8.42 -7.66
CA ALA A 131 37.03 -8.94 -8.83
C ALA A 131 37.25 -10.47 -8.81
N ASP A 132 37.28 -11.07 -7.62
CA ASP A 132 37.34 -12.52 -7.44
C ASP A 132 36.01 -13.22 -7.81
N GLY A 133 34.88 -12.49 -7.73
CA GLY A 133 33.52 -13.00 -7.93
C GLY A 133 32.73 -13.15 -6.62
N SER A 134 33.32 -12.77 -5.48
CA SER A 134 32.59 -12.63 -4.22
C SER A 134 31.63 -11.43 -4.27
N LEU A 135 30.60 -11.48 -3.42
CA LEU A 135 29.59 -10.42 -3.30
C LEU A 135 29.69 -9.76 -1.94
N CYS A 136 29.63 -8.42 -1.94
CA CYS A 136 29.56 -7.64 -0.71
C CYS A 136 28.35 -6.69 -0.72
N TYR A 137 27.88 -6.36 0.49
CA TYR A 137 26.80 -5.41 0.71
C TYR A 137 27.39 -4.12 1.29
N GLY A 138 27.44 -3.05 0.50
CA GLY A 138 28.26 -1.89 0.85
C GLY A 138 28.03 -0.64 0.00
N ARG A 139 29.04 0.23 -0.07
CA ARG A 139 29.03 1.46 -0.89
C ARG A 139 29.84 1.26 -2.19
N PRO A 140 29.31 1.61 -3.38
CA PRO A 140 30.06 1.57 -4.63
C PRO A 140 31.37 2.36 -4.55
N ARG A 141 32.43 1.82 -5.15
CA ARG A 141 33.76 2.46 -5.23
C ARG A 141 33.91 3.28 -6.53
N THR A 142 33.14 2.95 -7.56
CA THR A 142 33.11 3.62 -8.88
C THR A 142 31.68 3.72 -9.38
N SER A 143 31.45 4.51 -10.43
CA SER A 143 30.14 4.67 -11.10
C SER A 143 29.53 3.34 -11.54
N HIS A 144 30.36 2.38 -11.97
CA HIS A 144 29.93 1.06 -12.48
C HIS A 144 29.99 -0.07 -11.43
N HIS A 145 30.52 0.18 -10.22
CA HIS A 145 30.58 -0.87 -9.18
C HIS A 145 29.15 -1.26 -8.75
N GLY A 146 28.85 -2.57 -8.75
CA GLY A 146 27.51 -3.09 -8.48
C GLY A 146 26.46 -2.81 -9.56
N CYS A 147 26.87 -2.48 -10.80
CA CYS A 147 25.96 -2.40 -11.93
C CYS A 147 25.84 -3.76 -12.64
N PHE A 148 24.61 -4.21 -12.85
CA PHE A 148 24.27 -5.47 -13.50
C PHE A 148 23.41 -5.18 -14.74
N LEU A 149 23.65 -5.90 -15.83
CA LEU A 149 22.72 -6.01 -16.94
C LEU A 149 21.65 -7.06 -16.56
N LEU A 150 20.45 -6.57 -16.27
CA LEU A 150 19.25 -7.36 -16.05
C LEU A 150 18.67 -7.76 -17.42
N ARG A 151 18.37 -9.05 -17.62
CA ARG A 151 17.59 -9.52 -18.77
C ARG A 151 16.29 -10.18 -18.33
N PHE A 152 15.22 -9.89 -19.06
CA PHE A 152 13.88 -10.44 -18.84
C PHE A 152 13.69 -11.70 -19.69
N HIS A 153 13.32 -12.82 -19.07
CA HIS A 153 13.04 -14.07 -19.77
C HIS A 153 11.53 -14.29 -19.91
N ARG A 154 11.11 -14.97 -20.99
CA ARG A 154 9.68 -15.24 -21.28
C ARG A 154 8.95 -16.03 -20.18
N ASN A 155 9.69 -16.77 -19.35
CA ASN A 155 9.18 -17.50 -18.19
C ASN A 155 9.06 -16.64 -16.92
N GLY A 156 9.11 -15.32 -17.04
CA GLY A 156 9.04 -14.37 -15.92
C GLY A 156 10.31 -14.25 -15.07
N LYS A 157 11.33 -15.08 -15.31
CA LYS A 157 12.58 -15.04 -14.55
C LYS A 157 13.54 -13.97 -15.07
N TRP A 158 14.48 -13.61 -14.21
CA TRP A 158 15.53 -12.62 -14.45
C TRP A 158 16.91 -13.28 -14.39
N THR A 159 17.84 -12.76 -15.21
CA THR A 159 19.29 -13.02 -15.03
C THR A 159 20.01 -11.69 -14.88
N LEU A 160 20.96 -11.62 -13.96
CA LEU A 160 21.74 -10.42 -13.64
C LEU A 160 23.22 -10.64 -14.01
N GLN A 161 23.74 -9.95 -15.02
CA GLN A 161 25.14 -10.07 -15.44
C GLN A 161 25.95 -8.86 -14.96
N CYS A 162 26.96 -9.05 -14.11
CA CYS A 162 27.85 -7.97 -13.68
C CYS A 162 28.54 -7.34 -14.90
N ILE A 163 28.38 -6.02 -15.09
CA ILE A 163 28.84 -5.32 -16.30
C ILE A 163 30.37 -5.31 -16.41
N ILE A 164 31.08 -5.27 -15.28
CA ILE A 164 32.54 -5.18 -15.26
C ILE A 164 33.19 -6.55 -15.52
N SER A 165 32.71 -7.63 -14.89
CA SER A 165 33.32 -8.96 -15.00
C SER A 165 32.74 -9.81 -16.14
N GLY A 166 31.55 -9.44 -16.63
CA GLY A 166 30.77 -10.24 -17.58
C GLY A 166 30.20 -11.55 -16.99
N ARG A 167 30.33 -11.75 -15.67
CA ARG A 167 29.86 -12.93 -14.95
C ARG A 167 28.43 -12.74 -14.45
N TYR A 168 27.70 -13.81 -14.19
CA TYR A 168 26.30 -13.76 -13.76
C TYR A 168 26.16 -13.95 -12.24
N LEU A 169 25.17 -13.29 -11.65
CA LEU A 169 24.74 -13.51 -10.27
C LEU A 169 24.12 -14.91 -10.15
N GLU A 170 24.73 -15.75 -9.34
CA GLU A 170 24.37 -17.15 -9.16
C GLU A 170 24.24 -17.52 -7.67
N SER A 171 23.46 -18.55 -7.39
CA SER A 171 23.34 -19.12 -6.05
C SER A 171 23.23 -20.64 -6.12
N ASP A 172 23.95 -21.34 -5.26
CA ASP A 172 23.89 -22.79 -5.08
C ASP A 172 22.70 -23.25 -4.22
N GLY A 173 21.97 -22.31 -3.60
CA GLY A 173 20.86 -22.57 -2.69
C GLY A 173 21.10 -22.11 -1.25
N GLU A 174 22.35 -21.81 -0.88
CA GLU A 174 22.72 -21.23 0.42
C GLU A 174 23.50 -19.92 0.26
N ASP A 175 24.58 -19.95 -0.53
CA ASP A 175 25.45 -18.81 -0.80
C ASP A 175 25.13 -18.17 -2.16
N VAL A 176 25.71 -16.98 -2.39
CA VAL A 176 25.50 -16.20 -3.60
C VAL A 176 26.84 -15.62 -4.06
N PHE A 177 27.16 -15.82 -5.33
CA PHE A 177 28.44 -15.44 -5.93
C PHE A 177 28.27 -15.02 -7.40
N CYS A 178 29.38 -14.72 -8.07
CA CYS A 178 29.41 -14.20 -9.43
C CYS A 178 30.69 -14.67 -10.16
N ASN A 179 30.73 -15.96 -10.50
CA ASN A 179 31.90 -16.65 -11.07
C ASN A 179 31.69 -17.06 -12.54
N SER A 180 30.54 -17.64 -12.86
CA SER A 180 30.26 -18.17 -14.20
C SER A 180 29.92 -17.10 -15.24
N ARG A 181 30.33 -17.34 -16.49
CA ARG A 181 29.89 -16.62 -17.70
C ARG A 181 28.92 -17.42 -18.57
N VAL A 182 28.61 -18.67 -18.18
CA VAL A 182 27.74 -19.59 -18.91
C VAL A 182 26.43 -19.73 -18.15
N LEU A 183 25.31 -19.49 -18.83
CA LEU A 183 23.98 -19.56 -18.24
C LEU A 183 23.60 -21.00 -17.86
N SER A 184 22.92 -21.12 -16.73
CA SER A 184 22.40 -22.36 -16.15
C SER A 184 21.27 -22.02 -15.17
N ALA A 185 20.61 -23.03 -14.60
CA ALA A 185 19.53 -22.83 -13.62
C ALA A 185 19.94 -21.98 -12.40
N TYR A 186 21.19 -22.12 -11.94
CA TYR A 186 21.76 -21.38 -10.79
C TYR A 186 21.74 -19.84 -10.93
N HIS A 187 21.58 -19.34 -12.16
CA HIS A 187 21.56 -17.92 -12.51
C HIS A 187 20.15 -17.31 -12.60
N MET A 188 19.11 -18.14 -12.47
CA MET A 188 17.73 -17.75 -12.72
C MET A 188 17.05 -17.30 -11.44
N TRP A 189 16.67 -16.02 -11.39
CA TRP A 189 16.01 -15.39 -10.25
C TRP A 189 14.55 -15.07 -10.58
N THR A 190 13.60 -15.57 -9.81
CA THR A 190 12.18 -15.20 -9.95
C THR A 190 11.92 -13.91 -9.14
N PRO A 191 11.49 -12.80 -9.78
CA PRO A 191 11.12 -11.58 -9.06
C PRO A 191 9.77 -11.73 -8.36
N ARG A 192 9.70 -11.38 -7.07
CA ARG A 192 8.44 -11.21 -6.33
C ARG A 192 8.27 -9.75 -5.94
N PRO A 193 7.22 -9.04 -6.43
CA PRO A 193 6.95 -7.67 -6.01
C PRO A 193 6.80 -7.57 -4.48
N ALA A 194 7.49 -6.63 -3.84
CA ALA A 194 7.59 -6.54 -2.38
C ALA A 194 6.59 -5.55 -1.75
N LEU A 195 5.63 -5.05 -2.52
CA LEU A 195 4.52 -4.22 -2.05
C LEU A 195 3.57 -4.98 -1.09
N HIS A 196 2.53 -4.29 -0.63
CA HIS A 196 1.47 -4.88 0.18
C HIS A 196 0.48 -5.65 -0.72
N VAL A 197 0.05 -6.85 -0.31
CA VAL A 197 -0.78 -7.72 -1.18
C VAL A 197 -2.15 -7.16 -1.54
N HIS A 198 -2.69 -6.18 -0.81
CA HIS A 198 -3.89 -5.46 -1.27
C HIS A 198 -3.45 -4.42 -2.31
N VAL A 199 -3.69 -4.75 -3.58
CA VAL A 199 -3.23 -4.07 -4.77
C VAL A 199 -4.38 -3.50 -5.61
N ILE A 200 -4.02 -2.67 -6.57
CA ILE A 200 -4.84 -2.28 -7.72
C ILE A 200 -4.00 -2.45 -8.99
N LEU A 201 -4.66 -2.73 -10.11
CA LEU A 201 -4.02 -2.84 -11.43
C LEU A 201 -4.45 -1.65 -12.29
N TYR A 202 -3.49 -0.86 -12.76
CA TYR A 202 -3.72 0.24 -13.70
C TYR A 202 -3.21 -0.14 -15.09
N SER A 203 -4.01 -0.01 -16.14
CA SER A 203 -3.56 -0.18 -17.53
C SER A 203 -3.07 1.16 -18.09
N PRO A 204 -1.77 1.32 -18.42
CA PRO A 204 -1.26 2.57 -19.00
C PRO A 204 -1.80 2.85 -20.40
N VAL A 205 -2.17 1.80 -21.15
CA VAL A 205 -2.71 1.91 -22.52
C VAL A 205 -4.15 2.43 -22.51
N ASN A 206 -4.97 1.99 -21.56
CA ASN A 206 -6.39 2.34 -21.48
C ASN A 206 -6.68 3.47 -20.48
N HIS A 207 -5.67 3.92 -19.73
CA HIS A 207 -5.76 4.90 -18.65
C HIS A 207 -6.82 4.61 -17.58
N CYS A 208 -7.17 3.33 -17.39
CA CYS A 208 -8.19 2.86 -16.45
C CYS A 208 -7.64 1.77 -15.52
N TYR A 209 -8.34 1.59 -14.39
CA TYR A 209 -8.07 0.59 -13.37
C TYR A 209 -8.95 -0.65 -13.57
N ALA A 210 -8.41 -1.81 -13.22
CA ALA A 210 -9.19 -3.04 -13.10
C ALA A 210 -10.22 -2.92 -11.97
N ARG A 211 -11.41 -3.46 -12.21
CA ARG A 211 -12.56 -3.44 -11.31
C ARG A 211 -13.37 -4.72 -11.48
N ALA A 212 -13.62 -5.42 -10.38
CA ALA A 212 -14.51 -6.57 -10.35
C ALA A 212 -15.98 -6.15 -10.55
N ASP A 213 -16.75 -7.02 -11.18
CA ASP A 213 -18.20 -6.95 -11.22
C ASP A 213 -18.74 -8.27 -10.62
N PRO A 214 -19.15 -8.27 -9.34
CA PRO A 214 -19.67 -9.46 -8.69
C PRO A 214 -21.07 -9.85 -9.21
N THR A 215 -21.79 -8.97 -9.91
CA THR A 215 -23.12 -9.26 -10.46
C THR A 215 -23.03 -10.04 -11.77
N VAL A 216 -22.01 -9.74 -12.59
CA VAL A 216 -21.72 -10.44 -13.85
C VAL A 216 -20.69 -11.57 -13.66
N GLY A 217 -19.94 -11.56 -12.55
CA GLY A 217 -18.90 -12.53 -12.23
C GLY A 217 -17.64 -12.37 -13.08
N ARG A 218 -17.25 -11.12 -13.40
CA ARG A 218 -16.13 -10.78 -14.32
C ARG A 218 -15.29 -9.61 -13.80
N VAL A 219 -14.19 -9.30 -14.48
CA VAL A 219 -13.35 -8.13 -14.21
C VAL A 219 -13.27 -7.26 -15.48
N TRP A 220 -13.43 -5.95 -15.32
CA TRP A 220 -13.35 -4.96 -16.39
C TRP A 220 -12.22 -3.98 -16.10
N VAL A 221 -11.64 -3.35 -17.13
CA VAL A 221 -10.59 -2.32 -16.96
C VAL A 221 -11.14 -0.97 -17.41
N ASP A 222 -12.22 -0.56 -16.74
CA ASP A 222 -13.07 0.59 -17.10
C ASP A 222 -13.18 1.67 -16.02
N ALA A 223 -12.55 1.46 -14.85
CA ALA A 223 -12.68 2.38 -13.73
C ALA A 223 -11.67 3.54 -13.86
N PRO A 224 -12.09 4.81 -13.97
CA PRO A 224 -11.16 5.94 -14.07
C PRO A 224 -10.42 6.22 -12.76
N VAL A 225 -11.00 5.82 -11.62
CA VAL A 225 -10.48 6.10 -10.27
C VAL A 225 -10.69 4.88 -9.37
N PRO A 226 -9.67 4.40 -8.61
CA PRO A 226 -9.76 3.20 -7.79
C PRO A 226 -10.33 3.52 -6.38
N CYS A 227 -11.46 4.24 -6.32
CA CYS A 227 -12.06 4.72 -5.08
C CYS A 227 -13.11 3.77 -4.47
N LEU A 228 -13.60 2.80 -5.26
CA LEU A 228 -14.55 1.78 -4.85
C LEU A 228 -13.84 0.50 -4.39
N GLU A 229 -14.55 -0.38 -3.66
CA GLU A 229 -13.96 -1.60 -3.12
C GLU A 229 -13.68 -2.65 -4.20
N GLU A 230 -14.48 -2.68 -5.26
CA GLU A 230 -14.36 -3.58 -6.41
C GLU A 230 -13.08 -3.36 -7.23
N CYS A 231 -12.42 -2.20 -7.08
CA CYS A 231 -11.12 -1.93 -7.70
C CYS A 231 -9.95 -2.58 -6.94
N GLY A 232 -10.18 -3.03 -5.69
CA GLY A 232 -9.17 -3.63 -4.82
C GLY A 232 -9.08 -5.15 -4.99
N PHE A 233 -7.85 -5.64 -5.16
CA PHE A 233 -7.56 -7.07 -5.29
C PHE A 233 -6.54 -7.51 -4.23
N LEU A 234 -6.64 -8.76 -3.78
CA LEU A 234 -5.60 -9.44 -3.00
C LEU A 234 -4.75 -10.30 -3.92
N LEU A 235 -3.46 -10.01 -3.95
CA LEU A 235 -2.46 -10.74 -4.72
C LEU A 235 -1.84 -11.84 -3.85
N HIS A 236 -2.36 -13.05 -3.98
CA HIS A 236 -1.79 -14.23 -3.35
C HIS A 236 -0.58 -14.74 -4.14
N PHE A 237 0.38 -15.35 -3.43
CA PHE A 237 1.55 -16.00 -4.04
C PHE A 237 1.72 -17.39 -3.44
N GLN A 238 1.50 -18.42 -4.25
CA GLN A 238 1.47 -19.82 -3.85
C GLN A 238 2.18 -20.64 -4.93
N ASP A 239 3.13 -21.49 -4.53
CA ASP A 239 3.89 -22.40 -5.41
C ASP A 239 4.51 -21.78 -6.68
N GLY A 240 4.94 -20.52 -6.58
CA GLY A 240 5.54 -19.77 -7.69
C GLY A 240 4.53 -19.08 -8.63
N CYS A 241 3.23 -19.27 -8.39
CA CYS A 241 2.13 -18.67 -9.12
C CYS A 241 1.43 -17.59 -8.29
N TYR A 242 0.67 -16.75 -8.99
CA TYR A 242 -0.13 -15.67 -8.40
C TYR A 242 -1.62 -15.91 -8.62
N HIS A 243 -2.43 -15.61 -7.61
CA HIS A 243 -3.89 -15.62 -7.73
C HIS A 243 -4.43 -14.22 -7.38
N LEU A 244 -5.34 -13.71 -8.21
CA LEU A 244 -6.03 -12.44 -7.98
C LEU A 244 -7.39 -12.70 -7.34
N GLU A 245 -7.51 -12.39 -6.05
CA GLU A 245 -8.77 -12.44 -5.30
C GLU A 245 -9.42 -11.04 -5.28
N THR A 246 -10.73 -10.95 -5.47
CA THR A 246 -11.52 -9.71 -5.43
C THR A 246 -11.87 -9.31 -3.99
N SER A 247 -12.33 -8.07 -3.81
CA SER A 247 -12.91 -7.58 -2.55
C SER A 247 -14.06 -8.44 -1.99
N THR A 248 -14.72 -9.23 -2.84
CA THR A 248 -15.81 -10.15 -2.53
C THR A 248 -15.39 -11.61 -2.34
N HIS A 249 -14.07 -11.90 -2.26
CA HIS A 249 -13.51 -13.25 -2.05
C HIS A 249 -13.78 -14.25 -3.18
N PHE A 250 -13.72 -13.78 -4.43
CA PHE A 250 -13.67 -14.63 -5.63
C PHE A 250 -12.34 -14.43 -6.37
N PHE A 251 -11.88 -15.47 -7.06
CA PHE A 251 -10.62 -15.48 -7.80
C PHE A 251 -10.87 -15.31 -9.29
N LEU A 252 -10.06 -14.49 -9.97
CA LEU A 252 -10.05 -14.44 -11.44
C LEU A 252 -9.52 -15.76 -12.01
N SER A 253 -10.19 -16.30 -13.02
CA SER A 253 -9.80 -17.52 -13.73
C SER A 253 -9.38 -17.27 -15.18
N HIS A 254 -8.69 -18.24 -15.77
CA HIS A 254 -8.28 -18.31 -17.19
C HIS A 254 -9.45 -18.27 -18.18
N VAL A 255 -10.68 -18.47 -17.73
CA VAL A 255 -11.91 -18.47 -18.55
C VAL A 255 -12.76 -17.20 -18.35
N ASP A 256 -12.09 -16.10 -17.99
CA ASP A 256 -12.63 -14.74 -17.81
C ASP A 256 -13.79 -14.64 -16.81
N ARG A 257 -13.79 -15.54 -15.80
CA ARG A 257 -14.83 -15.62 -14.77
C ARG A 257 -14.24 -15.56 -13.36
N LEU A 258 -15.06 -15.07 -12.43
CA LEU A 258 -14.81 -15.12 -11.00
C LEU A 258 -15.28 -16.47 -10.42
N VAL A 259 -14.39 -17.16 -9.68
CA VAL A 259 -14.65 -18.48 -9.05
C VAL A 259 -14.35 -18.45 -7.54
N PRO A 260 -15.05 -19.22 -6.69
CA PRO A 260 -14.99 -19.03 -5.23
C PRO A 260 -13.75 -19.64 -4.55
N GLN A 261 -12.88 -20.35 -5.27
CA GLN A 261 -11.72 -21.04 -4.71
C GLN A 261 -10.49 -20.93 -5.63
N PRO A 262 -9.27 -20.90 -5.08
CA PRO A 262 -8.04 -20.97 -5.87
C PRO A 262 -7.89 -22.37 -6.48
N SER A 263 -7.37 -22.44 -7.70
CA SER A 263 -7.08 -23.69 -8.41
C SER A 263 -6.04 -23.44 -9.51
N ALA A 264 -5.66 -24.48 -10.26
CA ALA A 264 -4.82 -24.32 -11.46
C ALA A 264 -5.42 -23.31 -12.46
N GLN A 265 -6.76 -23.24 -12.59
CA GLN A 265 -7.44 -22.29 -13.48
C GLN A 265 -7.39 -20.83 -12.99
N THR A 266 -6.89 -20.56 -11.79
CA THR A 266 -6.72 -19.18 -11.25
C THR A 266 -5.26 -18.84 -10.96
N ALA A 267 -4.34 -19.73 -11.32
CA ALA A 267 -2.90 -19.57 -11.13
C ALA A 267 -2.30 -18.84 -12.33
N PHE A 268 -1.61 -17.73 -12.09
CA PHE A 268 -0.95 -16.95 -13.13
C PHE A 268 0.56 -16.83 -12.87
N HIS A 269 1.36 -17.01 -13.92
CA HIS A 269 2.77 -16.63 -13.90
C HIS A 269 2.88 -15.12 -14.16
N MET A 270 3.55 -14.40 -13.27
CA MET A 270 3.77 -12.97 -13.38
C MET A 270 5.13 -12.67 -13.99
N GLN A 271 5.15 -11.94 -15.10
CA GLN A 271 6.35 -11.25 -15.56
C GLN A 271 6.42 -9.90 -14.85
N VAL A 272 7.57 -9.60 -14.24
CA VAL A 272 7.82 -8.31 -13.57
C VAL A 272 8.88 -7.57 -14.38
N ARG A 273 8.63 -6.29 -14.65
CA ARG A 273 9.63 -5.32 -15.10
C ARG A 273 9.88 -4.29 -13.99
N PRO A 274 11.02 -3.57 -14.01
CA PRO A 274 11.20 -2.40 -13.17
C PRO A 274 10.08 -1.36 -13.36
N GLY A 275 9.95 -0.43 -12.42
CA GLY A 275 8.82 0.53 -12.44
C GLY A 275 7.50 0.01 -11.85
N GLY A 276 7.44 -1.27 -11.42
CA GLY A 276 6.22 -1.90 -10.92
C GLY A 276 5.27 -2.37 -12.03
N LEU A 277 5.77 -2.45 -13.26
CA LEU A 277 5.02 -2.92 -14.43
C LEU A 277 5.01 -4.45 -14.46
N VAL A 278 3.83 -5.05 -14.58
CA VAL A 278 3.62 -6.50 -14.56
C VAL A 278 2.72 -6.97 -15.70
N ALA A 279 2.95 -8.19 -16.18
CA ALA A 279 2.04 -8.92 -17.05
C ALA A 279 1.74 -10.28 -16.41
N LEU A 280 0.50 -10.75 -16.54
CA LEU A 280 0.03 -12.02 -15.98
C LEU A 280 -0.26 -13.00 -17.11
N SER A 281 0.16 -14.25 -16.96
CA SER A 281 0.11 -15.27 -18.01
C SER A 281 -0.30 -16.63 -17.46
N ASP A 282 -0.83 -17.50 -18.32
CA ASP A 282 -1.17 -18.89 -18.00
C ASP A 282 0.06 -19.83 -17.93
N GLY A 283 1.17 -19.44 -18.56
CA GLY A 283 2.37 -20.27 -18.72
C GLY A 283 2.41 -21.09 -20.02
N GLU A 284 1.27 -21.21 -20.72
CA GLU A 284 1.12 -21.90 -22.02
C GLU A 284 1.24 -20.93 -23.21
N GLY A 285 1.10 -19.62 -22.97
CA GLY A 285 1.31 -18.55 -23.93
C GLY A 285 0.22 -17.48 -23.92
N GLY A 286 -0.88 -17.69 -23.21
CA GLY A 286 -1.90 -16.69 -22.96
C GLY A 286 -1.43 -15.62 -21.96
N MET A 287 -1.82 -14.37 -22.24
CA MET A 287 -1.61 -13.20 -21.40
C MET A 287 -2.97 -12.64 -20.98
N LEU A 288 -3.09 -12.14 -19.75
CA LEU A 288 -4.23 -11.31 -19.36
C LEU A 288 -4.07 -9.90 -19.92
N TYR A 289 -5.09 -9.42 -20.63
CA TYR A 289 -5.18 -8.04 -21.08
C TYR A 289 -6.64 -7.60 -21.24
N PRO A 290 -6.93 -6.29 -21.38
CA PRO A 290 -8.29 -5.80 -21.61
C PRO A 290 -8.72 -6.07 -23.05
N GLN A 291 -9.89 -6.69 -23.23
CA GLN A 291 -10.40 -7.14 -24.54
C GLN A 291 -11.76 -6.52 -24.89
N GLY A 292 -11.92 -6.18 -26.17
CA GLY A 292 -13.17 -5.66 -26.73
C GLY A 292 -13.55 -4.25 -26.25
N THR A 293 -14.68 -3.74 -26.74
CA THR A 293 -15.14 -2.35 -26.51
C THR A 293 -15.48 -2.01 -25.05
N ARG A 294 -15.65 -3.03 -24.19
CA ARG A 294 -15.89 -2.87 -22.75
C ARG A 294 -14.66 -3.16 -21.89
N LEU A 295 -13.50 -3.45 -22.50
CA LEU A 295 -12.24 -3.70 -21.79
C LEU A 295 -12.38 -4.84 -20.77
N LEU A 296 -12.95 -5.97 -21.19
CA LEU A 296 -13.04 -7.19 -20.37
C LEU A 296 -11.63 -7.68 -20.06
N LEU A 297 -11.24 -7.81 -18.80
CA LEU A 297 -9.96 -8.42 -18.46
C LEU A 297 -10.07 -9.92 -18.69
N GLY A 298 -9.36 -10.43 -19.69
CA GLY A 298 -9.42 -11.83 -20.08
C GLY A 298 -8.14 -12.35 -20.70
N LEU A 299 -8.04 -13.68 -20.78
CA LEU A 299 -6.88 -14.39 -21.30
C LEU A 299 -6.91 -14.42 -22.84
N GLY A 300 -5.77 -14.11 -23.48
CA GLY A 300 -5.65 -14.13 -24.94
C GLY A 300 -4.21 -14.27 -25.40
N SER A 301 -4.00 -14.62 -26.67
CA SER A 301 -2.68 -14.99 -27.20
C SER A 301 -1.90 -13.86 -27.88
N ASN A 302 -2.54 -12.73 -28.20
CA ASN A 302 -1.95 -11.64 -28.98
C ASN A 302 -2.39 -10.26 -28.45
N PRO A 303 -1.88 -9.82 -27.28
CA PRO A 303 -2.01 -8.42 -26.87
C PRO A 303 -1.31 -7.51 -27.90
N HIS A 304 -1.82 -6.30 -28.09
CA HIS A 304 -1.25 -5.31 -29.01
C HIS A 304 -0.73 -4.09 -28.24
N ARG A 305 0.37 -3.50 -28.73
CA ARG A 305 0.96 -2.24 -28.20
C ARG A 305 1.20 -2.20 -26.67
N GLY A 306 1.35 -3.35 -26.01
CA GLY A 306 1.57 -3.43 -24.57
C GLY A 306 0.32 -3.49 -23.70
N GLU A 307 -0.85 -3.83 -24.26
CA GLU A 307 -2.11 -4.05 -23.53
C GLU A 307 -2.01 -5.02 -22.34
N GLU A 308 -1.04 -5.94 -22.36
CA GLU A 308 -0.77 -6.92 -21.29
C GLU A 308 -0.10 -6.33 -20.04
N TRP A 309 0.42 -5.10 -20.14
CA TRP A 309 1.17 -4.48 -19.06
C TRP A 309 0.28 -3.63 -18.14
N PHE A 310 0.33 -3.95 -16.85
CA PHE A 310 -0.35 -3.21 -15.79
C PHE A 310 0.69 -2.63 -14.82
N VAL A 311 0.47 -1.40 -14.34
CA VAL A 311 1.22 -0.88 -13.18
C VAL A 311 0.55 -1.42 -11.92
N LEU A 312 1.28 -2.24 -11.17
CA LEU A 312 0.81 -2.86 -9.94
C LEU A 312 1.08 -1.93 -8.76
N GLN A 313 0.02 -1.35 -8.19
CA GLN A 313 0.12 -0.36 -7.12
C GLN A 313 -0.48 -0.89 -5.83
N ARG A 314 0.04 -0.42 -4.68
CA ARG A 314 -0.61 -0.64 -3.38
C ARG A 314 -1.97 0.04 -3.39
N CYS A 315 -3.03 -0.68 -3.02
CA CYS A 315 -4.38 -0.13 -3.00
C CYS A 315 -4.45 1.10 -2.08
N PRO A 316 -4.75 2.31 -2.58
CA PRO A 316 -4.81 3.51 -1.77
C PRO A 316 -6.00 3.46 -0.82
N THR A 317 -5.92 4.16 0.31
CA THR A 317 -7.04 4.23 1.26
C THR A 317 -7.97 5.37 0.84
N TRP A 318 -9.22 5.06 0.53
CA TRP A 318 -10.26 6.08 0.29
C TRP A 318 -11.22 6.16 1.47
N VAL A 319 -11.66 7.39 1.78
CA VAL A 319 -12.58 7.67 2.88
C VAL A 319 -13.69 8.62 2.46
N SER A 320 -14.85 8.48 3.10
CA SER A 320 -15.91 9.48 3.11
C SER A 320 -15.88 10.20 4.46
N LEU A 321 -16.09 11.52 4.46
CA LEU A 321 -16.16 12.34 5.67
C LEU A 321 -17.60 12.82 5.88
N ARG A 322 -18.18 12.54 7.04
CA ARG A 322 -19.61 12.83 7.33
C ARG A 322 -19.75 13.84 8.47
N SER A 323 -20.50 14.89 8.21
CA SER A 323 -20.77 16.00 9.14
C SER A 323 -21.67 15.61 10.32
N LYS A 324 -21.75 16.51 11.30
CA LYS A 324 -22.80 16.53 12.33
C LYS A 324 -24.21 16.54 11.74
N THR A 325 -24.44 17.24 10.62
CA THR A 325 -25.71 17.26 9.88
C THR A 325 -26.00 15.99 9.08
N ARG A 326 -25.23 14.90 9.30
CA ARG A 326 -25.37 13.59 8.66
C ARG A 326 -25.14 13.56 7.14
N LYS A 327 -24.73 14.67 6.56
CA LYS A 327 -24.35 14.78 5.15
C LYS A 327 -22.86 14.48 4.96
N PHE A 328 -22.50 13.92 3.82
CA PHE A 328 -21.11 13.72 3.41
C PHE A 328 -20.55 14.99 2.78
N LEU A 329 -19.30 15.32 3.15
CA LEU A 329 -18.50 16.30 2.40
C LEU A 329 -18.36 15.79 0.97
N SER A 330 -18.71 16.64 0.02
CA SER A 330 -18.73 16.35 -1.41
C SER A 330 -18.20 17.55 -2.18
N ILE A 331 -17.59 17.31 -3.34
CA ILE A 331 -17.30 18.36 -4.30
C ILE A 331 -18.55 18.66 -5.13
N VAL A 332 -18.85 19.94 -5.30
CA VAL A 332 -19.96 20.48 -6.09
C VAL A 332 -19.40 21.64 -6.93
N TYR A 333 -19.96 21.85 -8.13
CA TYR A 333 -19.47 22.85 -9.08
C TYR A 333 -17.95 22.75 -9.35
N ASP A 334 -17.48 21.50 -9.49
CA ASP A 334 -16.10 21.05 -9.77
C ASP A 334 -15.00 21.43 -8.76
N VAL A 335 -15.20 22.46 -7.92
CA VAL A 335 -14.19 22.94 -6.96
C VAL A 335 -14.70 23.19 -5.54
N GLU A 336 -15.98 23.47 -5.32
CA GLU A 336 -16.48 23.80 -3.98
C GLU A 336 -16.67 22.56 -3.12
N VAL A 337 -16.21 22.57 -1.87
CA VAL A 337 -16.42 21.46 -0.93
C VAL A 337 -17.50 21.82 0.07
N CYS A 338 -18.59 21.03 0.09
CA CYS A 338 -19.72 21.29 0.96
C CYS A 338 -20.36 20.00 1.50
N ALA A 339 -21.14 20.13 2.57
CA ALA A 339 -21.94 19.04 3.12
C ALA A 339 -23.23 18.86 2.29
N ALA A 340 -23.11 18.21 1.12
CA ALA A 340 -24.16 18.16 0.11
C ALA A 340 -25.28 17.16 0.41
N SER A 341 -24.94 15.87 0.50
CA SER A 341 -25.87 14.73 0.41
C SER A 341 -25.73 13.74 1.57
N GLU A 342 -26.80 13.03 1.92
CA GLU A 342 -26.73 11.87 2.83
C GLU A 342 -26.27 10.57 2.15
N HIS A 343 -26.14 10.57 0.81
CA HIS A 343 -25.66 9.44 0.03
C HIS A 343 -24.18 9.62 -0.35
N ILE A 344 -23.43 8.51 -0.37
CA ILE A 344 -22.05 8.50 -0.86
C ILE A 344 -22.08 8.56 -2.39
N THR A 345 -21.28 9.44 -2.96
CA THR A 345 -21.02 9.57 -4.41
C THR A 345 -19.50 9.52 -4.64
N PRO A 346 -19.01 9.32 -5.88
CA PRO A 346 -17.57 9.43 -6.16
C PRO A 346 -16.97 10.77 -5.74
N MET A 347 -17.74 11.87 -5.81
CA MET A 347 -17.31 13.21 -5.39
C MET A 347 -17.33 13.43 -3.86
N SER A 348 -17.84 12.47 -3.09
CA SER A 348 -17.75 12.45 -1.62
C SER A 348 -16.65 11.52 -1.09
N LEU A 349 -15.83 10.96 -2.00
CA LEU A 349 -14.72 10.08 -1.67
C LEU A 349 -13.40 10.83 -1.83
N PHE A 350 -12.55 10.73 -0.81
CA PHE A 350 -11.22 11.34 -0.78
C PHE A 350 -10.16 10.29 -0.48
N GLN A 351 -9.11 10.24 -1.28
CA GLN A 351 -7.90 9.49 -1.00
C GLN A 351 -7.24 10.09 0.24
N PHE A 352 -7.05 9.26 1.27
CA PHE A 352 -6.48 9.65 2.55
C PHE A 352 -4.96 9.41 2.50
N GLU A 353 -4.20 10.43 2.11
CA GLU A 353 -2.74 10.39 2.03
C GLU A 353 -2.15 11.09 3.26
N CYS A 354 -1.68 10.34 4.27
CA CYS A 354 -0.74 10.90 5.25
C CYS A 354 0.67 10.39 4.97
N ASP A 355 1.62 11.23 5.35
CA ASP A 355 3.02 10.86 5.50
C ASP A 355 3.24 9.99 6.77
N ASP A 356 4.33 9.23 6.79
CA ASP A 356 4.73 8.41 7.94
C ASP A 356 5.65 9.17 8.91
N GLU A 357 6.35 10.21 8.42
CA GLU A 357 7.30 11.04 9.19
C GLU A 357 6.67 12.33 9.75
N SER A 358 5.61 12.85 9.10
CA SER A 358 4.86 14.02 9.55
C SER A 358 3.36 13.69 9.78
N PRO A 359 2.70 14.27 10.82
CA PRO A 359 1.27 14.08 11.08
C PRO A 359 0.39 14.91 10.13
N SER A 360 0.86 15.10 8.89
CA SER A 360 0.17 15.84 7.84
C SER A 360 -0.68 14.88 7.00
N LEU A 361 -1.89 15.31 6.68
CA LEU A 361 -2.85 14.66 5.81
C LEU A 361 -3.11 15.55 4.60
N GLN A 362 -3.04 14.95 3.44
CA GLN A 362 -3.58 15.48 2.20
C GLN A 362 -4.82 14.67 1.82
N LEU A 363 -5.89 15.37 1.43
CA LEU A 363 -7.13 14.75 0.93
C LEU A 363 -7.20 14.98 -0.58
N ARG A 364 -6.97 13.93 -1.36
CA ARG A 364 -7.07 13.98 -2.83
C ARG A 364 -8.46 13.52 -3.26
N ALA A 365 -9.12 14.27 -4.11
CA ALA A 365 -10.45 13.94 -4.61
C ALA A 365 -10.42 13.03 -5.84
N ALA A 366 -11.60 12.51 -6.23
CA ALA A 366 -11.77 11.69 -7.42
C ALA A 366 -11.41 12.42 -8.73
N ASN A 367 -11.58 13.74 -8.80
CA ASN A 367 -11.12 14.57 -9.94
C ASN A 367 -9.58 14.72 -10.00
N GLY A 368 -8.84 14.12 -9.06
CA GLY A 368 -7.38 14.13 -9.02
C GLY A 368 -6.77 15.33 -8.28
N CYS A 369 -7.53 16.39 -8.03
CA CYS A 369 -7.12 17.58 -7.28
C CYS A 369 -7.07 17.32 -5.77
N TYR A 370 -6.32 18.14 -5.04
CA TYR A 370 -6.25 18.11 -3.59
C TYR A 370 -7.17 19.16 -2.97
N LEU A 371 -7.69 18.88 -1.77
CA LEU A 371 -8.33 19.91 -0.95
C LEU A 371 -7.26 20.91 -0.50
N ALA A 372 -7.53 22.19 -0.71
CA ALA A 372 -6.63 23.30 -0.37
C ALA A 372 -7.39 24.40 0.37
N GLN A 373 -6.75 24.96 1.39
CA GLN A 373 -7.24 26.14 2.11
C GLN A 373 -6.86 27.42 1.34
N ARG A 374 -7.83 28.15 0.82
CA ARG A 374 -7.59 29.35 -0.02
C ARG A 374 -7.90 30.66 0.73
N CYS A 375 -7.83 31.77 0.00
CA CYS A 375 -8.19 33.10 0.49
C CYS A 375 -9.59 33.12 1.13
N HIS A 376 -9.80 34.04 2.07
CA HIS A 376 -11.02 34.11 2.88
C HIS A 376 -11.37 32.81 3.66
N ARG A 377 -10.38 31.92 3.87
CA ARG A 377 -10.51 30.67 4.65
C ARG A 377 -11.46 29.64 4.04
N THR A 378 -11.76 29.76 2.75
CA THR A 378 -12.49 28.73 1.99
C THR A 378 -11.64 27.47 1.85
N VAL A 379 -12.27 26.30 1.75
CA VAL A 379 -11.60 25.05 1.38
C VAL A 379 -12.21 24.52 0.09
N VAL A 380 -11.37 24.33 -0.93
CA VAL A 380 -11.78 23.96 -2.29
C VAL A 380 -10.89 22.85 -2.84
N ALA A 381 -11.40 22.07 -3.79
CA ALA A 381 -10.72 20.94 -4.40
C ALA A 381 -9.97 21.34 -5.68
N ASN A 382 -9.04 22.30 -5.58
CA ASN A 382 -8.20 22.77 -6.69
C ASN A 382 -6.69 22.81 -6.34
N GLY A 383 -6.26 22.06 -5.32
CA GLY A 383 -4.89 22.00 -4.86
C GLY A 383 -4.00 21.06 -5.64
N HIS A 384 -2.70 21.36 -5.64
CA HIS A 384 -1.64 20.52 -6.18
C HIS A 384 -0.83 19.85 -5.06
N PRO A 385 -0.27 18.63 -5.26
CA PRO A 385 0.31 17.81 -4.19
C PRO A 385 1.52 18.43 -3.45
N MET A 386 2.16 19.45 -4.01
CA MET A 386 3.30 20.14 -3.38
C MET A 386 2.93 21.48 -2.73
N GLU A 387 1.66 21.89 -2.79
CA GLU A 387 1.23 23.15 -2.17
C GLU A 387 1.08 23.03 -0.66
N PRO A 388 1.65 23.96 0.14
CA PRO A 388 1.54 23.93 1.60
C PRO A 388 0.08 24.01 2.08
N ASP A 389 -0.78 24.70 1.33
CA ASP A 389 -2.21 24.88 1.62
C ASP A 389 -3.04 23.57 1.57
N THR A 390 -2.47 22.47 1.06
CA THR A 390 -3.12 21.15 0.98
C THR A 390 -2.85 20.24 2.18
N PHE A 391 -1.94 20.63 3.08
CA PHE A 391 -1.52 19.83 4.23
C PHE A 391 -2.32 20.19 5.48
N PHE A 392 -3.16 19.27 5.95
CA PHE A 392 -3.95 19.43 7.17
C PHE A 392 -3.36 18.58 8.30
N ARG A 393 -3.32 19.10 9.53
CA ARG A 393 -3.04 18.29 10.73
C ARG A 393 -4.32 17.60 11.18
N VAL A 394 -4.25 16.29 11.42
CA VAL A 394 -5.38 15.48 11.88
C VAL A 394 -5.37 15.36 13.39
N HIS A 395 -6.47 15.68 14.03
CA HIS A 395 -6.73 15.41 15.44
C HIS A 395 -7.83 14.36 15.55
N TRP A 396 -7.64 13.35 16.40
CA TRP A 396 -8.53 12.19 16.50
C TRP A 396 -9.46 12.29 17.71
N ASN A 397 -10.76 12.03 17.50
CA ASN A 397 -11.74 11.96 18.59
C ASN A 397 -12.72 10.79 18.39
N CYS A 398 -12.38 9.60 18.90
CA CYS A 398 -13.29 8.47 19.09
C CYS A 398 -14.18 8.12 17.86
N GLY A 399 -13.55 7.91 16.70
CA GLY A 399 -14.25 7.62 15.43
C GLY A 399 -14.60 8.87 14.60
N LYS A 400 -14.30 10.05 15.11
CA LYS A 400 -14.29 11.30 14.36
C LYS A 400 -12.86 11.81 14.18
N ILE A 401 -12.69 12.65 13.18
CA ILE A 401 -11.50 13.46 12.97
C ILE A 401 -11.87 14.94 13.03
N ILE A 402 -10.92 15.75 13.44
CA ILE A 402 -10.94 17.21 13.38
C ILE A 402 -9.74 17.61 12.53
N LEU A 403 -9.94 18.45 11.53
CA LEU A 403 -8.88 18.86 10.59
C LEU A 403 -8.45 20.29 10.90
N GLN A 404 -7.14 20.51 11.02
CA GLN A 404 -6.54 21.83 11.24
C GLN A 404 -5.70 22.21 10.01
N SER A 405 -5.96 23.38 9.44
CA SER A 405 -5.23 23.92 8.29
C SER A 405 -3.86 24.52 8.67
N PRO A 406 -2.96 24.79 7.70
CA PRO A 406 -1.64 25.35 7.97
C PRO A 406 -1.66 26.67 8.74
N ASN A 407 -2.69 27.49 8.57
CA ASN A 407 -2.88 28.75 9.30
C ASN A 407 -3.30 28.57 10.78
N GLY A 408 -3.37 27.33 11.28
CA GLY A 408 -3.75 26.98 12.65
C GLY A 408 -5.25 26.92 12.92
N ARG A 409 -6.12 27.24 11.96
CA ARG A 409 -7.58 27.17 12.10
C ARG A 409 -8.13 25.77 11.87
N PHE A 410 -9.27 25.48 12.48
CA PHE A 410 -9.99 24.22 12.29
C PHE A 410 -11.01 24.35 11.17
N LEU A 411 -11.09 23.29 10.35
CA LEU A 411 -12.07 23.15 9.28
C LEU A 411 -13.42 22.77 9.89
N GLY A 412 -14.46 23.53 9.55
CA GLY A 412 -15.83 23.25 9.95
C GLY A 412 -16.80 23.58 8.83
N ILE A 413 -18.02 23.08 8.96
CA ILE A 413 -19.12 23.42 8.07
C ILE A 413 -19.85 24.65 8.63
N ILE A 414 -19.93 25.71 7.83
CA ILE A 414 -20.73 26.90 8.14
C ILE A 414 -22.19 26.72 7.72
N ASP A 415 -23.08 27.63 8.11
CA ASP A 415 -24.55 27.45 8.01
C ASP A 415 -25.07 27.25 6.58
N ASN A 416 -24.37 27.77 5.55
CA ASN A 416 -24.72 27.53 4.15
C ASN A 416 -24.25 26.17 3.60
N GLY A 417 -23.58 25.35 4.42
CA GLY A 417 -23.09 24.02 4.07
C GLY A 417 -21.65 23.96 3.56
N LEU A 418 -20.99 25.09 3.26
CA LEU A 418 -19.61 25.13 2.78
C LEU A 418 -18.59 24.73 3.85
N LEU A 419 -17.47 24.13 3.41
CA LEU A 419 -16.32 23.81 4.25
C LEU A 419 -15.37 25.02 4.35
N MET A 420 -15.10 25.49 5.57
CA MET A 420 -14.22 26.64 5.82
C MET A 420 -13.30 26.43 7.03
N ALA A 421 -12.08 26.97 6.94
CA ALA A 421 -11.07 26.97 8.00
C ALA A 421 -11.22 28.19 8.94
N ASN A 422 -12.36 28.29 9.63
CA ASN A 422 -12.71 29.48 10.41
C ASN A 422 -12.38 29.39 11.91
N ALA A 423 -12.60 28.24 12.53
CA ALA A 423 -12.61 28.10 13.99
C ALA A 423 -11.20 28.18 14.60
N THR A 424 -11.06 28.85 15.74
CA THR A 424 -9.83 28.84 16.58
C THR A 424 -9.81 27.67 17.56
N ILE A 425 -10.97 27.17 17.94
CA ILE A 425 -11.20 26.09 18.90
C ILE A 425 -12.20 25.15 18.23
N PRO A 426 -11.95 23.84 18.14
CA PRO A 426 -12.85 22.94 17.44
C PRO A 426 -14.13 22.72 18.25
N GLY A 427 -15.28 22.81 17.58
CA GLY A 427 -16.58 22.50 18.13
C GLY A 427 -17.29 21.38 17.35
N PRO A 428 -18.61 21.20 17.58
CA PRO A 428 -19.36 20.11 16.95
C PRO A 428 -19.49 20.20 15.42
N ASN A 429 -19.16 21.34 14.80
CA ASN A 429 -19.23 21.53 13.35
C ASN A 429 -17.88 21.24 12.65
N GLU A 430 -16.80 21.17 13.43
CA GLU A 430 -15.43 20.85 13.02
C GLU A 430 -15.11 19.34 13.18
N GLU A 431 -16.05 18.56 13.74
CA GLU A 431 -15.94 17.12 13.88
C GLU A 431 -16.57 16.37 12.68
N PHE A 432 -15.74 15.60 11.97
CA PHE A 432 -16.16 14.75 10.86
C PHE A 432 -16.05 13.28 11.24
N GLY A 433 -17.16 12.53 11.21
CA GLY A 433 -17.10 11.08 11.32
C GLY A 433 -16.53 10.48 10.05
N ILE A 434 -15.43 9.75 10.17
CA ILE A 434 -14.68 9.16 9.05
C ILE A 434 -15.16 7.75 8.75
N ARG A 435 -15.33 7.39 7.48
CA ARG A 435 -15.62 6.01 7.06
C ARG A 435 -14.70 5.59 5.91
N LEU A 436 -14.15 4.38 5.98
CA LEU A 436 -13.40 3.76 4.90
C LEU A 436 -14.34 3.34 3.78
N ALA A 437 -13.99 3.68 2.54
CA ALA A 437 -14.80 3.40 1.35
C ALA A 437 -14.39 2.09 0.66
N ASN A 438 -13.10 1.92 0.34
CA ASN A 438 -12.57 0.76 -0.37
C ASN A 438 -11.87 -0.26 0.55
N ARG A 439 -12.48 -0.55 1.71
CA ARG A 439 -11.96 -1.50 2.72
C ARG A 439 -13.10 -2.30 3.37
N PRO A 440 -13.69 -3.29 2.68
CA PRO A 440 -14.57 -4.26 3.31
C PRO A 440 -13.81 -5.14 4.31
N PHE A 441 -12.50 -5.35 4.07
CA PHE A 441 -11.55 -5.97 4.99
C PHE A 441 -10.26 -5.14 5.10
N LEU A 442 -9.45 -5.51 6.10
CA LEU A 442 -8.06 -5.12 6.25
C LEU A 442 -7.16 -6.35 6.11
N VAL A 443 -6.01 -6.12 5.48
CA VAL A 443 -4.83 -6.98 5.56
C VAL A 443 -3.72 -6.16 6.22
N LEU A 444 -3.14 -6.66 7.31
CA LEU A 444 -2.18 -5.93 8.13
C LEU A 444 -0.77 -6.50 7.95
N ARG A 445 0.21 -5.64 7.65
CA ARG A 445 1.64 -5.98 7.56
C ARG A 445 2.41 -5.22 8.63
N GLY A 446 3.05 -5.94 9.55
CA GLY A 446 3.97 -5.39 10.54
C GLY A 446 5.42 -5.38 10.05
N ARG A 447 6.34 -4.94 10.93
CA ARG A 447 7.79 -4.94 10.65
C ARG A 447 8.36 -6.32 10.31
N TYR A 448 7.73 -7.38 10.82
CA TYR A 448 8.24 -8.76 10.80
C TYR A 448 7.51 -9.68 9.80
N GLY A 449 6.41 -9.23 9.19
CA GLY A 449 5.59 -10.02 8.27
C GLY A 449 4.13 -9.56 8.31
N TYR A 450 3.24 -10.36 7.74
CA TYR A 450 1.81 -10.17 7.82
C TYR A 450 1.23 -10.66 9.16
N VAL A 451 0.08 -10.10 9.52
CA VAL A 451 -0.76 -10.60 10.60
C VAL A 451 -1.62 -11.73 10.07
N GLY A 452 -1.59 -12.87 10.75
CA GLY A 452 -2.41 -14.03 10.44
C GLY A 452 -2.57 -14.96 11.63
N THR A 453 -3.44 -15.95 11.53
CA THR A 453 -3.62 -17.00 12.54
C THR A 453 -2.84 -18.26 12.14
N SER A 454 -2.36 -19.00 13.14
CA SER A 454 -1.69 -20.29 12.89
C SER A 454 -2.64 -21.46 13.05
N SER A 455 -2.52 -22.47 12.20
CA SER A 455 -3.25 -23.74 12.32
C SER A 455 -3.09 -24.45 13.67
N GLU A 456 -1.94 -24.24 14.35
CA GLU A 456 -1.61 -24.88 15.63
C GLU A 456 -2.25 -24.18 16.84
N HIS A 457 -2.54 -22.88 16.74
CA HIS A 457 -3.02 -22.04 17.84
C HIS A 457 -3.89 -20.89 17.34
N ASP A 458 -5.04 -20.66 17.98
CA ASP A 458 -5.98 -19.51 17.79
C ASP A 458 -5.38 -18.10 18.04
N LEU A 459 -4.06 -18.04 18.24
CA LEU A 459 -3.26 -16.83 18.46
C LEU A 459 -2.94 -16.14 17.13
N MET A 460 -3.05 -14.81 17.11
CA MET A 460 -2.53 -14.02 15.99
C MET A 460 -1.00 -13.94 16.04
N LYS A 461 -0.36 -14.37 14.95
CA LYS A 461 1.06 -14.16 14.65
C LYS A 461 1.22 -12.90 13.78
N CYS A 462 2.37 -12.24 13.84
CA CYS A 462 2.65 -10.98 13.11
C CYS A 462 3.91 -11.06 12.21
N ASN A 463 4.31 -12.29 11.89
CA ASN A 463 5.50 -12.66 11.12
C ASN A 463 5.17 -13.66 9.98
N MET A 464 3.93 -13.69 9.51
CA MET A 464 3.48 -14.60 8.44
C MET A 464 3.93 -14.08 7.06
N ASP A 465 4.18 -14.97 6.08
CA ASP A 465 4.44 -14.55 4.69
C ASP A 465 3.14 -14.24 3.93
N GLN A 466 2.03 -14.90 4.30
CA GLN A 466 0.68 -14.62 3.82
C GLN A 466 -0.22 -14.07 4.94
N PRO A 467 -1.18 -13.18 4.65
CA PRO A 467 -2.07 -12.58 5.65
C PRO A 467 -3.41 -13.29 5.85
N ASP A 468 -4.01 -13.10 7.03
CA ASP A 468 -5.45 -13.26 7.21
C ASP A 468 -6.21 -12.05 6.64
N CYS A 469 -7.41 -12.28 6.11
CA CYS A 469 -8.39 -11.21 5.88
C CYS A 469 -9.15 -10.89 7.17
N ILE A 470 -9.13 -9.62 7.57
CA ILE A 470 -9.83 -9.11 8.75
C ILE A 470 -10.98 -8.23 8.30
N HIS A 471 -12.20 -8.75 8.27
CA HIS A 471 -13.40 -7.99 7.90
C HIS A 471 -13.68 -6.85 8.87
N LEU A 472 -14.14 -5.73 8.31
CA LEU A 472 -14.55 -4.56 9.06
C LEU A 472 -16.07 -4.55 9.23
N LEU A 473 -16.53 -4.81 10.45
CA LEU A 473 -17.93 -4.61 10.83
C LEU A 473 -18.12 -3.19 11.39
N PRO A 474 -18.82 -2.28 10.68
CA PRO A 474 -19.09 -0.93 11.20
C PRO A 474 -20.07 -1.02 12.36
N CYS A 475 -19.74 -0.45 13.52
CA CYS A 475 -20.61 -0.51 14.70
C CYS A 475 -21.05 0.86 15.22
N ARG A 476 -20.17 1.88 15.13
CA ARG A 476 -20.52 3.30 15.27
C ARG A 476 -19.73 4.11 14.23
N GLN A 477 -20.11 5.36 13.99
CA GLN A 477 -19.49 6.18 12.95
C GLN A 477 -17.97 6.32 13.22
N GLY A 478 -17.15 5.77 12.31
CA GLY A 478 -15.69 5.66 12.41
C GLY A 478 -15.13 4.68 13.45
N ILE A 479 -15.95 3.78 13.98
CA ILE A 479 -15.52 2.68 14.85
C ILE A 479 -15.91 1.34 14.19
N TYR A 480 -14.94 0.42 14.12
CA TYR A 480 -15.09 -0.89 13.50
C TYR A 480 -14.79 -2.00 14.51
N HIS A 481 -15.53 -3.09 14.41
CA HIS A 481 -15.11 -4.37 14.96
C HIS A 481 -14.38 -5.17 13.89
N PHE A 482 -13.41 -5.97 14.33
CA PHE A 482 -12.63 -6.86 13.47
C PHE A 482 -13.19 -8.28 13.59
N GLN A 483 -13.64 -8.84 12.46
CA GLN A 483 -14.05 -10.24 12.34
C GLN A 483 -13.03 -10.97 11.47
N GLY A 484 -12.47 -12.08 11.95
CA GLY A 484 -11.55 -12.90 11.16
C GLY A 484 -12.32 -13.87 10.27
N TRP A 485 -11.90 -14.00 9.00
CA TRP A 485 -12.40 -15.06 8.12
C TRP A 485 -11.55 -16.32 8.31
N ILE A 486 -11.94 -17.16 9.28
CA ILE A 486 -11.43 -18.54 9.34
C ILE A 486 -12.19 -19.33 8.28
N LEU A 487 -11.46 -20.04 7.42
CA LEU A 487 -11.98 -20.88 6.33
C LEU A 487 -13.16 -21.77 6.78
N LEU A 488 -14.38 -21.31 6.48
CA LEU A 488 -15.64 -22.08 6.43
C LEU A 488 -15.98 -23.03 7.61
N VAL A 489 -15.43 -22.82 8.81
CA VAL A 489 -15.94 -23.48 10.03
C VAL A 489 -15.99 -22.48 11.20
N ASN A 490 -17.21 -22.13 11.61
CA ASN A 490 -17.61 -21.37 12.80
C ASN A 490 -17.34 -19.84 12.80
N ASN A 491 -18.39 -19.07 13.08
CA ASN A 491 -18.34 -17.61 13.26
C ASN A 491 -17.58 -17.22 14.54
N VAL A 492 -16.30 -16.90 14.42
CA VAL A 492 -15.44 -16.50 15.55
C VAL A 492 -15.36 -14.97 15.69
N PHE A 493 -15.72 -14.47 16.87
CA PHE A 493 -15.39 -13.12 17.32
C PHE A 493 -14.09 -13.14 18.13
N ARG A 494 -13.24 -12.11 17.98
CA ARG A 494 -11.95 -11.98 18.68
C ARG A 494 -12.10 -11.17 19.98
N HIS A 495 -11.41 -11.57 21.04
CA HIS A 495 -11.42 -10.90 22.35
C HIS A 495 -9.98 -10.69 22.86
N LEU A 496 -9.79 -9.68 23.73
CA LEU A 496 -8.49 -9.40 24.35
C LEU A 496 -8.34 -10.24 25.63
N SER A 497 -7.32 -11.11 25.69
CA SER A 497 -6.99 -11.83 26.92
C SER A 497 -6.51 -10.87 28.01
N SER A 498 -6.71 -11.22 29.29
CA SER A 498 -6.23 -10.45 30.44
C SER A 498 -4.70 -10.31 30.50
N LEU A 499 -3.97 -11.08 29.68
CA LEU A 499 -2.52 -11.01 29.51
C LEU A 499 -2.06 -10.02 28.42
N GLY A 500 -2.97 -9.36 27.71
CA GLY A 500 -2.64 -8.42 26.62
C GLY A 500 -2.46 -9.07 25.24
N GLU A 501 -2.68 -10.38 25.14
CA GLU A 501 -2.70 -11.12 23.88
C GLU A 501 -4.11 -11.05 23.23
N VAL A 502 -4.16 -11.01 21.90
CA VAL A 502 -5.45 -11.02 21.17
C VAL A 502 -5.73 -12.44 20.68
N CYS A 503 -6.76 -13.06 21.24
CA CYS A 503 -7.11 -14.45 20.95
C CYS A 503 -8.38 -14.51 20.08
N SER A 504 -8.42 -15.50 19.20
CA SER A 504 -9.66 -15.99 18.59
C SER A 504 -10.35 -16.93 19.59
N GLN A 505 -11.68 -16.89 19.72
CA GLN A 505 -12.42 -17.85 20.56
C GLN A 505 -13.64 -18.43 19.82
N LEU A 506 -13.63 -19.75 19.66
CA LEU A 506 -14.73 -20.55 19.14
C LEU A 506 -15.96 -20.49 20.05
N LEU A 507 -17.06 -19.92 19.55
CA LEU A 507 -18.40 -20.06 20.16
C LEU A 507 -19.14 -21.23 19.52
N TYR A 508 -19.13 -22.39 20.18
CA TYR A 508 -19.87 -23.56 19.75
C TYR A 508 -21.38 -23.37 19.96
N ARG A 509 -22.19 -23.61 18.92
CA ARG A 509 -23.66 -23.57 19.02
C ARG A 509 -24.17 -24.93 19.53
N ALA A 510 -24.10 -25.13 20.85
CA ALA A 510 -24.62 -26.35 21.47
C ALA A 510 -26.12 -26.52 21.22
N SER A 511 -26.47 -27.55 20.45
CA SER A 511 -27.83 -28.13 20.42
C SER A 511 -28.17 -28.74 21.78
N ARG A 512 -29.47 -28.86 22.08
CA ARG A 512 -29.98 -29.46 23.33
C ARG A 512 -29.35 -30.81 23.63
N GLU A 513 -28.68 -30.94 24.76
CA GLU A 513 -28.85 -32.00 25.78
C GLU A 513 -27.93 -31.74 26.99
N GLN A 514 -28.34 -32.18 28.18
CA GLN A 514 -27.52 -32.21 29.41
C GLN A 514 -26.92 -33.62 29.55
N PRO A 515 -25.69 -33.77 30.09
CA PRO A 515 -25.61 -34.04 31.53
C PRO A 515 -24.36 -33.53 32.29
N ALA A 516 -24.58 -33.33 33.61
CA ALA A 516 -23.69 -33.57 34.76
C ALA A 516 -22.22 -33.05 34.85
N HIS A 517 -22.04 -32.09 35.77
CA HIS A 517 -20.98 -31.97 36.81
C HIS A 517 -19.50 -32.29 36.55
N GLY A 518 -18.66 -31.25 36.71
CA GLY A 518 -17.26 -31.31 37.16
C GLY A 518 -16.88 -29.95 37.79
N ALA A 519 -16.25 -29.93 38.97
CA ALA A 519 -16.12 -28.73 39.81
C ALA A 519 -14.84 -27.90 39.57
N GLY A 520 -14.92 -26.57 39.73
CA GLY A 520 -13.74 -25.68 39.69
C GLY A 520 -14.03 -24.18 39.88
N ALA A 521 -13.82 -23.68 41.11
CA ALA A 521 -13.65 -22.28 41.52
C ALA A 521 -14.53 -21.17 40.86
N GLN A 522 -15.59 -20.75 41.58
CA GLN A 522 -16.21 -19.43 41.39
C GLN A 522 -15.35 -18.33 42.02
N TRP A 523 -15.24 -17.17 41.35
CA TRP A 523 -14.89 -15.90 42.00
C TRP A 523 -15.94 -14.84 41.65
N LEU A 524 -16.53 -14.26 42.69
CA LEU A 524 -17.67 -13.35 42.61
C LEU A 524 -17.30 -12.06 43.33
N LEU A 525 -17.30 -10.91 42.63
CA LEU A 525 -17.08 -9.61 43.25
C LEU A 525 -18.12 -8.57 42.80
N HIS A 526 -19.28 -8.64 43.43
CA HIS A 526 -20.27 -7.56 43.58
C HIS A 526 -20.32 -7.21 45.08
N ALA A 527 -20.56 -5.99 45.54
CA ALA A 527 -20.82 -4.70 44.90
C ALA A 527 -20.66 -3.59 45.97
N ILE A 528 -20.82 -2.31 45.60
CA ILE A 528 -21.44 -1.33 46.52
C ILE A 528 -22.76 -0.84 45.88
N ARG A 529 -23.79 -0.71 46.72
CA ARG A 529 -25.24 -0.67 46.39
C ARG A 529 -25.82 0.75 46.65
N PRO A 530 -27.15 0.98 46.81
CA PRO A 530 -28.34 0.48 46.07
C PRO A 530 -29.29 1.62 45.61
N LYS A 531 -30.18 1.32 44.65
CA LYS A 531 -31.60 1.74 44.72
C LYS A 531 -32.48 0.59 44.20
N ARG A 532 -33.61 0.31 44.86
CA ARG A 532 -34.51 -0.82 44.54
C ARG A 532 -35.81 -0.33 43.92
N HIS A 533 -36.20 -0.92 42.80
CA HIS A 533 -37.60 -1.09 42.39
C HIS A 533 -37.78 -2.52 41.83
N PRO A 534 -38.97 -3.14 41.92
CA PRO A 534 -39.09 -4.60 41.79
C PRO A 534 -39.65 -5.08 40.44
N VAL A 535 -39.33 -6.35 40.11
CA VAL A 535 -39.92 -7.25 39.10
C VAL A 535 -39.75 -6.93 37.60
N GLY A 536 -39.21 -7.91 36.86
CA GLY A 536 -39.66 -8.22 35.49
C GLY A 536 -38.64 -8.06 34.34
N GLY A 537 -38.10 -9.19 33.85
CA GLY A 537 -37.49 -9.28 32.52
C GLY A 537 -36.00 -9.61 32.49
N GLN A 538 -35.64 -10.74 31.87
CA GLN A 538 -34.23 -11.10 31.63
C GLN A 538 -33.54 -10.09 30.71
N ARG A 539 -32.33 -9.66 31.08
CA ARG A 539 -31.31 -9.20 30.14
C ARG A 539 -30.04 -10.00 30.37
N ARG A 540 -29.44 -10.50 29.28
CA ARG A 540 -28.12 -11.14 29.30
C ARG A 540 -27.07 -10.04 29.22
N ASP A 541 -26.15 -10.01 30.18
CA ASP A 541 -25.03 -9.07 30.17
C ASP A 541 -23.99 -9.53 29.14
N TYR A 542 -23.72 -8.68 28.15
CA TYR A 542 -22.63 -8.86 27.19
C TYR A 542 -21.52 -7.88 27.53
N GLN A 543 -20.31 -8.39 27.84
CA GLN A 543 -19.12 -7.55 27.85
C GLN A 543 -18.83 -7.07 26.42
N ARG A 544 -18.84 -5.74 26.23
CA ARG A 544 -18.55 -5.10 24.94
C ARG A 544 -17.17 -4.45 25.02
N VAL A 545 -16.26 -4.90 24.18
CA VAL A 545 -14.95 -4.24 24.00
C VAL A 545 -15.09 -3.18 22.91
N TYR A 546 -14.71 -1.94 23.24
CA TYR A 546 -14.68 -0.82 22.31
C TYR A 546 -13.21 -0.53 21.95
N LEU A 547 -12.86 -0.62 20.66
CA LEU A 547 -11.61 -0.07 20.13
C LEU A 547 -11.96 1.25 19.41
N GLY A 548 -11.81 2.35 20.14
CA GLY A 548 -11.94 3.71 19.61
C GLY A 548 -10.61 4.45 19.74
N VAL A 549 -10.33 5.35 18.80
CA VAL A 549 -9.15 6.23 18.89
C VAL A 549 -9.35 7.22 20.03
N LEU A 550 -8.70 6.97 21.16
CA LEU A 550 -8.59 7.94 22.26
C LEU A 550 -7.51 8.96 21.91
N GLY A 551 -7.93 10.10 21.35
CA GLY A 551 -7.05 11.25 21.21
C GLY A 551 -6.63 11.77 22.58
N GLN A 552 -5.32 11.92 22.80
CA GLN A 552 -4.79 12.52 24.01
C GLN A 552 -4.99 14.04 23.95
N TRP A 553 -5.91 14.56 24.76
CA TRP A 553 -6.14 15.99 24.89
C TRP A 553 -5.28 16.55 26.04
N ASP A 554 -4.07 17.00 25.72
CA ASP A 554 -3.21 17.68 26.69
C ASP A 554 -3.72 19.11 26.93
N ALA A 555 -4.66 19.25 27.87
CA ALA A 555 -5.09 20.54 28.39
C ALA A 555 -4.01 21.11 29.35
N THR A 556 -2.95 21.69 28.78
CA THR A 556 -1.93 22.42 29.55
C THR A 556 -2.49 23.73 30.11
N TYR A 557 -3.11 23.67 31.29
CA TYR A 557 -3.19 24.82 32.19
C TYR A 557 -1.85 24.95 32.91
N GLY A 558 -1.14 26.06 32.71
CA GLY A 558 0.20 26.27 33.25
C GLY A 558 0.21 26.81 34.69
N ASN A 559 1.21 26.40 35.47
CA ASN A 559 2.29 27.32 35.87
C ASN A 559 3.52 26.55 36.43
N PRO A 560 4.70 27.20 36.53
CA PRO A 560 6.00 26.50 36.56
C PRO A 560 6.62 26.36 37.96
N ASN A 561 7.47 25.33 38.15
CA ASN A 561 8.86 25.45 38.64
C ASN A 561 9.58 24.06 38.72
N PRO A 562 10.93 24.01 38.82
CA PRO A 562 11.71 22.92 38.19
C PRO A 562 12.40 21.97 39.23
N PRO A 563 13.55 21.30 38.98
CA PRO A 563 13.68 19.86 39.25
C PRO A 563 14.49 19.52 40.53
N GLY A 564 14.44 18.24 40.95
CA GLY A 564 15.26 17.69 42.04
C GLY A 564 15.81 16.30 41.72
N GLU A 565 17.09 16.08 41.99
CA GLU A 565 17.87 14.88 41.69
C GLU A 565 17.72 13.73 42.72
N THR A 566 18.37 12.60 42.41
CA THR A 566 18.84 11.49 43.29
C THR A 566 17.80 10.46 43.81
N THR A 567 18.13 9.16 44.03
CA THR A 567 19.41 8.39 43.89
C THR A 567 19.16 6.98 43.31
N ALA A 568 20.22 6.27 42.89
CA ALA A 568 20.20 4.86 42.51
C ALA A 568 20.22 3.88 43.71
N LEU A 569 19.71 2.65 43.51
CA LEU A 569 20.27 1.45 44.16
C LEU A 569 20.04 0.18 43.33
N ASN A 570 21.02 -0.73 43.33
CA ASN A 570 21.00 -2.00 42.61
C ASN A 570 20.31 -3.12 43.39
N THR A 571 19.78 -4.12 42.68
CA THR A 571 19.79 -5.51 43.17
C THR A 571 19.82 -6.49 41.99
N THR A 572 20.60 -7.57 42.16
CA THR A 572 20.91 -8.57 41.13
C THR A 572 20.02 -9.80 41.23
N GLY A 573 19.63 -10.39 40.09
CA GLY A 573 18.88 -11.64 40.03
C GLY A 573 18.75 -12.19 38.61
N THR A 574 19.36 -13.36 38.40
CA THR A 574 19.24 -14.43 37.37
C THR A 574 18.25 -14.35 36.18
N PRO A 575 18.50 -15.09 35.08
CA PRO A 575 17.93 -14.78 33.76
C PRO A 575 16.49 -15.25 33.57
N GLU A 576 15.53 -14.33 33.58
CA GLU A 576 14.16 -14.60 33.11
C GLU A 576 14.11 -14.81 31.59
N SER A 577 13.31 -15.78 31.15
CA SER A 577 13.00 -16.01 29.74
C SER A 577 12.36 -14.75 29.14
N ARG A 578 12.92 -14.23 28.04
CA ARG A 578 12.39 -13.05 27.34
C ARG A 578 11.04 -13.33 26.67
N SER A 579 9.97 -13.26 27.44
CA SER A 579 8.64 -12.99 26.89
C SER A 579 8.67 -11.61 26.23
N MET A 580 8.54 -11.58 24.90
CA MET A 580 8.48 -10.33 24.15
C MET A 580 7.17 -9.62 24.44
N ARG A 581 7.19 -8.67 25.40
CA ARG A 581 6.14 -7.65 25.49
C ARG A 581 6.14 -6.80 24.21
N ILE A 582 5.18 -7.06 23.34
CA ILE A 582 5.00 -6.31 22.09
C ILE A 582 4.47 -4.92 22.42
N SER A 583 5.29 -3.88 22.23
CA SER A 583 4.79 -2.51 22.17
C SER A 583 4.11 -2.28 20.81
N VAL A 584 2.88 -1.77 20.84
CA VAL A 584 2.04 -1.56 19.66
C VAL A 584 2.67 -0.59 18.63
N THR A 585 3.68 0.18 19.04
CA THR A 585 4.51 1.06 18.22
C THR A 585 5.35 0.38 17.13
N GLN A 586 5.40 -0.96 17.04
CA GLN A 586 6.25 -1.68 16.06
C GLN A 586 5.54 -2.16 14.78
N LEU A 587 4.24 -1.87 14.60
CA LEU A 587 3.48 -2.27 13.41
C LEU A 587 3.52 -1.20 12.31
N SER A 588 3.92 -1.58 11.09
CA SER A 588 3.85 -0.74 9.88
C SER A 588 2.42 -0.66 9.32
N LEU A 589 1.51 -0.19 10.15
CA LEU A 589 0.11 0.04 9.80
C LEU A 589 0.01 1.21 8.80
N PRO A 590 -1.01 1.25 7.92
CA PRO A 590 -1.42 2.50 7.27
C PRO A 590 -1.52 3.64 8.31
N SER A 591 -1.20 4.87 7.92
CA SER A 591 -1.19 6.04 8.83
C SER A 591 -2.44 6.15 9.71
N LEU A 592 -3.62 5.97 9.12
CA LEU A 592 -4.92 5.91 9.79
C LEU A 592 -4.99 4.82 10.88
N ALA A 593 -4.40 3.66 10.63
CA ALA A 593 -4.44 2.50 11.52
C ALA A 593 -3.39 2.56 12.65
N LYS A 594 -2.29 3.32 12.50
CA LYS A 594 -1.40 3.62 13.64
C LYS A 594 -2.17 4.26 14.82
N HIS A 595 -3.20 5.04 14.53
CA HIS A 595 -4.08 5.66 15.55
C HIS A 595 -5.24 4.75 16.00
N LEU A 596 -5.68 3.78 15.18
CA LEU A 596 -6.72 2.81 15.57
C LEU A 596 -6.27 1.83 16.67
N PHE A 597 -4.97 1.65 16.88
CA PHE A 597 -4.40 0.77 17.90
C PHE A 597 -3.65 1.56 18.98
N GLN A 598 -4.38 2.15 19.92
CA GLN A 598 -3.78 2.71 21.14
C GLN A 598 -4.49 2.13 22.38
N ALA A 599 -3.83 1.18 23.05
CA ALA A 599 -4.31 0.55 24.28
C ALA A 599 -3.57 1.13 25.49
N THR A 600 -4.27 1.93 26.29
CA THR A 600 -3.70 2.59 27.49
C THR A 600 -4.01 1.77 28.74
N ILE A 601 -2.98 1.20 29.37
CA ILE A 601 -3.12 0.59 30.71
C ILE A 601 -2.99 1.71 31.75
N HIS A 602 -4.10 2.11 32.37
CA HIS A 602 -4.06 3.03 33.51
C HIS A 602 -3.42 2.36 34.73
N LYS A 603 -2.17 2.74 35.06
CA LYS A 603 -1.64 2.53 36.41
C LYS A 603 -2.37 3.47 37.37
N ARG A 604 -2.99 2.92 38.42
CA ARG A 604 -3.45 3.73 39.57
C ARG A 604 -2.25 4.47 40.18
N PRO A 605 -2.39 5.74 40.59
CA PRO A 605 -1.40 6.36 41.47
C PRO A 605 -1.40 5.63 42.83
N PRO A 606 -0.25 5.56 43.53
CA PRO A 606 -0.21 5.02 44.87
C PRO A 606 -1.04 5.89 45.82
N PRO A 607 -1.74 5.30 46.82
CA PRO A 607 -2.47 6.07 47.81
C PRO A 607 -1.48 6.89 48.64
N ARG A 608 -1.76 8.18 48.83
CA ARG A 608 -1.08 9.00 49.84
C ARG A 608 -1.43 8.46 51.23
N PRO A 609 -0.48 8.40 52.18
CA PRO A 609 -0.81 8.04 53.56
C PRO A 609 -1.70 9.13 54.16
N LEU A 610 -2.84 8.73 54.72
CA LEU A 610 -3.65 9.57 55.60
C LEU A 610 -2.95 9.63 56.96
N VAL A 611 -2.54 10.83 57.38
CA VAL A 611 -2.19 11.11 58.77
C VAL A 611 -3.49 11.34 59.53
N CYS A 612 -3.69 10.63 60.63
CA CYS A 612 -4.78 10.90 61.56
C CYS A 612 -4.36 11.97 62.57
N ILE A 613 -4.81 13.21 62.35
CA ILE A 613 -5.49 14.14 63.28
C ILE A 613 -5.78 15.42 62.50
#